data_AF-A0A0Q0WWT5-F1
#
_entry.id   AF-A0A0Q0WWT5-F1
#
_cell.length_a   1.000
_cell.length_b   1.000
_cell.length_c   1.000
_cell.angle_alpha   90.00
_cell.angle_beta   90.00
_cell.angle_gamma   90.00
#
_symmetry.space_group_name_H-M   'P 1'
#
loop_
_entity.id
_entity.type
_entity.pdbx_description
1 polymer ?
#
loop_
_entity_poly.entity_id
_entity_poly.type
_entity_poly.pdbx_seq_one_letter_code
_entity_poly.pdbx_strand_id
1 'polypeptide(L)'
;MYLKITTILSLALLLFFSSCDSDNGGNENSAKLEGVFSGVFTVEYTNGETISNPVTVTFTNGQYTSSTGLNRFPAGGNGAFEFGNNTIEFSDENIWTADFDWNLILNGSYEYSLNEDQLHFSASKNDVGIYEYILIKE
;
A
#
# COMPACT_ATOMS: atom_id res chain seq x y z
N MET A 1 60.68 -9.07 47.94
CA MET A 1 60.04 -8.20 48.95
C MET A 1 58.68 -7.79 48.42
N TYR A 2 57.66 -7.85 49.26
CA TYR A 2 56.23 -8.03 48.93
C TYR A 2 55.53 -6.83 48.26
N LEU A 3 54.69 -7.19 47.28
CA LEU A 3 53.39 -6.66 46.84
C LEU A 3 52.73 -5.52 47.66
N LYS A 4 52.16 -4.52 46.95
CA LYS A 4 50.82 -3.98 47.24
C LYS A 4 50.06 -3.65 45.95
N ILE A 5 48.90 -4.29 45.84
CA ILE A 5 47.87 -4.17 44.81
C ILE A 5 47.02 -2.95 45.12
N THR A 6 46.68 -2.15 44.10
CA THR A 6 45.44 -1.37 44.12
C THR A 6 44.72 -1.52 42.78
N THR A 7 43.67 -2.32 42.87
CA THR A 7 42.54 -2.58 42.00
C THR A 7 42.06 -1.37 41.20
N ILE A 8 41.97 -1.48 39.87
CA ILE A 8 40.90 -0.85 39.10
C ILE A 8 40.20 -1.96 38.31
N LEU A 9 39.02 -2.27 38.83
CA LEU A 9 38.01 -3.19 38.33
C LEU A 9 37.38 -2.58 37.07
N SER A 10 37.85 -2.94 35.87
CA SER A 10 37.14 -2.60 34.64
C SER A 10 36.10 -3.69 34.37
N LEU A 11 34.90 -3.45 34.89
CA LEU A 11 33.70 -4.25 34.74
C LEU A 11 33.30 -4.33 33.27
N ALA A 12 33.09 -5.56 32.79
CA ALA A 12 32.55 -5.88 31.48
C ALA A 12 31.20 -5.18 31.24
N LEU A 13 30.98 -4.67 30.03
CA LEU A 13 29.62 -4.58 29.51
C LEU A 13 29.54 -5.29 28.16
N LEU A 14 28.68 -6.30 28.21
CA LEU A 14 28.45 -7.38 27.26
C LEU A 14 28.00 -6.88 25.88
N LEU A 15 28.50 -7.61 24.88
CA LEU A 15 27.94 -7.74 23.55
C LEU A 15 26.48 -8.20 23.65
N PHE A 16 25.54 -7.33 23.31
CA PHE A 16 24.21 -7.70 22.82
C PHE A 16 23.70 -6.60 21.88
N PHE A 17 24.30 -6.49 20.69
CA PHE A 17 23.49 -6.08 19.55
C PHE A 17 22.74 -7.34 19.12
N SER A 18 21.57 -7.53 19.71
CA SER A 18 20.53 -8.34 19.09
C SER A 18 20.34 -7.77 17.69
N SER A 19 20.78 -8.53 16.69
CA SER A 19 20.30 -8.36 15.33
C SER A 19 18.79 -8.33 15.42
N CYS A 20 18.21 -7.25 14.93
CA CYS A 20 16.78 -7.17 14.69
C CYS A 20 16.40 -8.44 13.92
N ASP A 21 15.44 -9.21 14.45
CA ASP A 21 14.69 -10.13 13.61
C ASP A 21 14.11 -9.24 12.51
N SER A 22 14.69 -9.30 11.31
CA SER A 22 13.92 -9.05 10.11
C SER A 22 12.95 -10.21 10.07
N ASP A 23 11.80 -9.99 10.69
CA ASP A 23 10.64 -10.86 10.59
C ASP A 23 10.47 -11.09 9.10
N ASN A 24 10.87 -12.27 8.63
CA ASN A 24 10.71 -12.68 7.25
C ASN A 24 9.24 -13.10 7.07
N GLY A 25 8.34 -12.24 7.56
CA GLY A 25 6.92 -12.30 7.35
C GLY A 25 6.68 -11.78 5.96
N GLY A 26 6.86 -12.66 4.97
CA GLY A 26 6.14 -12.48 3.71
C GLY A 26 4.69 -12.25 4.09
N ASN A 27 4.22 -11.02 3.90
CA ASN A 27 2.92 -10.58 4.39
C ASN A 27 1.88 -11.56 3.85
N GLU A 28 1.16 -12.27 4.72
CA GLU A 28 0.15 -13.26 4.30
C GLU A 28 -0.88 -12.64 3.33
N ASN A 29 -1.08 -11.32 3.42
CA ASN A 29 -1.94 -10.57 2.50
C ASN A 29 -1.36 -10.43 1.09
N SER A 30 -0.03 -10.43 0.93
CA SER A 30 0.63 -10.42 -0.39
C SER A 30 0.25 -11.62 -1.24
N ALA A 31 0.27 -12.83 -0.65
CA ALA A 31 -0.17 -14.02 -1.35
C ALA A 31 -1.68 -14.01 -1.64
N LYS A 32 -2.49 -13.36 -0.79
CA LYS A 32 -3.95 -13.32 -0.93
C LYS A 32 -4.40 -12.38 -2.06
N LEU A 33 -3.67 -11.29 -2.31
CA LEU A 33 -3.97 -10.37 -3.41
C LEU A 33 -3.53 -10.85 -4.79
N GLU A 34 -2.68 -11.86 -4.91
CA GLU A 34 -2.31 -12.39 -6.23
C GLU A 34 -3.55 -12.81 -7.03
N GLY A 35 -3.72 -12.22 -8.22
CA GLY A 35 -4.83 -12.51 -9.12
C GLY A 35 -5.52 -11.28 -9.72
N VAL A 36 -6.66 -11.53 -10.35
CA VAL A 36 -7.50 -10.53 -11.00
C VAL A 36 -8.68 -10.21 -10.10
N PHE A 37 -8.93 -8.93 -9.87
CA PHE A 37 -10.04 -8.42 -9.10
C PHE A 37 -10.87 -7.48 -9.98
N SER A 38 -12.18 -7.67 -9.99
CA SER A 38 -13.11 -6.85 -10.76
C SER A 38 -14.19 -6.27 -9.85
N GLY A 39 -14.59 -5.03 -10.10
CA GLY A 39 -15.56 -4.35 -9.25
C GLY A 39 -15.80 -2.90 -9.65
N VAL A 40 -15.97 -2.04 -8.65
CA VAL A 40 -16.35 -0.64 -8.86
C VAL A 40 -15.32 0.27 -8.20
N PHE A 41 -14.91 1.28 -8.96
CA PHE A 41 -14.27 2.48 -8.44
C PHE A 41 -15.34 3.55 -8.25
N THR A 42 -15.29 4.26 -7.11
CA THR A 42 -16.14 5.41 -6.81
C THR A 42 -15.28 6.55 -6.29
N VAL A 43 -15.55 7.77 -6.77
CA VAL A 43 -15.07 9.00 -6.15
C VAL A 43 -16.26 9.82 -5.65
N GLU A 44 -16.21 10.23 -4.38
CA GLU A 44 -17.11 11.22 -3.79
C GLU A 44 -16.33 12.51 -3.54
N TYR A 45 -16.61 13.54 -4.34
CA TYR A 45 -15.98 14.85 -4.24
C TYR A 45 -16.63 15.68 -3.12
N THR A 46 -15.85 16.57 -2.50
CA THR A 46 -16.33 17.46 -1.43
C THR A 46 -17.42 18.45 -1.88
N ASN A 47 -17.59 18.64 -3.20
CA ASN A 47 -18.69 19.42 -3.79
C ASN A 47 -20.02 18.64 -3.88
N GLY A 48 -20.04 17.36 -3.46
CA GLY A 48 -21.20 16.47 -3.51
C GLY A 48 -21.37 15.70 -4.82
N GLU A 49 -20.45 15.84 -5.78
CA GLU A 49 -20.44 15.02 -7.00
C GLU A 49 -19.92 13.61 -6.70
N THR A 50 -20.64 12.59 -7.18
CA THR A 50 -20.22 11.18 -7.06
C THR A 50 -20.16 10.56 -8.45
N ILE A 51 -19.03 9.95 -8.77
CA ILE A 51 -18.80 9.26 -10.04
C ILE A 51 -18.35 7.84 -9.73
N SER A 52 -18.98 6.85 -10.37
CA SER A 52 -18.63 5.44 -10.25
C SER A 52 -18.51 4.78 -11.61
N ASN A 53 -17.53 3.88 -11.76
CA ASN A 53 -17.35 3.07 -12.96
C ASN A 53 -16.81 1.68 -12.63
N PRO A 54 -17.05 0.69 -13.51
CA PRO A 54 -16.37 -0.60 -13.43
C PRO A 54 -14.85 -0.44 -13.53
N VAL A 55 -14.13 -1.27 -12.79
CA VAL A 55 -12.66 -1.35 -12.83
C VAL A 55 -12.21 -2.79 -12.60
N THR A 56 -11.12 -3.17 -13.26
CA THR A 56 -10.37 -4.39 -13.00
C THR A 56 -8.95 -4.02 -12.55
N VAL A 57 -8.49 -4.63 -11.46
CA VAL A 57 -7.12 -4.52 -10.96
C VAL A 57 -6.51 -5.90 -10.90
N THR A 58 -5.37 -6.07 -11.55
CA THR A 58 -4.56 -7.30 -11.48
C THR A 58 -3.37 -7.05 -10.59
N PHE A 59 -3.14 -7.93 -9.61
CA PHE A 59 -1.95 -7.93 -8.77
C PHE A 59 -1.11 -9.16 -9.11
N THR A 60 0.17 -8.95 -9.41
CA THR A 60 1.09 -10.02 -9.77
C THR A 60 2.52 -9.68 -9.38
N ASN A 61 3.12 -10.48 -8.50
CA ASN A 61 4.51 -10.37 -8.07
C ASN A 61 4.88 -8.97 -7.56
N GLY A 62 4.03 -8.37 -6.73
CA GLY A 62 4.25 -7.02 -6.20
C GLY A 62 3.98 -5.86 -7.19
N GLN A 63 3.53 -6.17 -8.41
CA GLN A 63 3.08 -5.17 -9.37
C GLN A 63 1.56 -5.18 -9.52
N TYR A 64 0.97 -4.02 -9.78
CA TYR A 64 -0.44 -3.89 -10.15
C TYR A 64 -0.62 -3.39 -11.58
N THR A 65 -1.76 -3.70 -12.18
CA THR A 65 -2.29 -3.04 -13.38
C THR A 65 -3.77 -2.75 -13.16
N SER A 66 -4.19 -1.53 -13.43
CA SER A 66 -5.56 -1.05 -13.28
C SER A 66 -6.14 -0.62 -14.62
N SER A 67 -7.36 -1.06 -14.91
CA SER A 67 -8.09 -0.61 -16.10
C SER A 67 -8.54 0.85 -15.98
N THR A 68 -8.56 1.59 -17.08
CA THR A 68 -9.25 2.89 -17.12
C THR A 68 -10.76 2.71 -17.16
N GLY A 69 -11.49 3.57 -16.46
CA GLY A 69 -12.94 3.70 -16.61
C GLY A 69 -13.34 4.84 -17.54
N LEU A 70 -14.65 5.06 -17.68
CA LEU A 70 -15.21 6.13 -18.52
C LEU A 70 -14.67 7.49 -18.06
N ASN A 71 -14.24 8.33 -19.02
CA ASN A 71 -13.66 9.65 -18.75
C ASN A 71 -12.46 9.64 -17.78
N ARG A 72 -11.71 8.54 -17.69
CA ARG A 72 -10.56 8.34 -16.77
C ARG A 72 -10.97 8.24 -15.29
N PHE A 73 -12.15 7.73 -14.99
CA PHE A 73 -12.57 7.41 -13.63
C PHE A 73 -12.65 5.88 -13.47
N PRO A 74 -11.64 5.19 -12.92
CA PRO A 74 -10.32 5.70 -12.55
C PRO A 74 -9.43 5.85 -13.78
N ALA A 75 -8.24 6.43 -13.61
CA ALA A 75 -7.33 6.73 -14.73
C ALA A 75 -6.70 5.47 -15.37
N GLY A 76 -6.74 4.34 -14.65
CA GLY A 76 -5.99 3.14 -14.97
C GLY A 76 -4.51 3.28 -14.57
N GLY A 77 -3.64 2.54 -15.25
CA GLY A 77 -2.19 2.60 -15.04
C GLY A 77 -1.61 1.31 -14.47
N ASN A 78 -0.35 1.36 -14.10
CA ASN A 78 0.40 0.25 -13.53
C ASN A 78 1.55 0.75 -12.64
N GLY A 79 2.06 -0.14 -11.82
CA GLY A 79 3.19 0.17 -10.96
C GLY A 79 3.40 -0.89 -9.89
N ALA A 80 4.10 -0.51 -8.83
CA ALA A 80 4.36 -1.37 -7.68
C ALA A 80 3.31 -1.19 -6.58
N PHE A 81 3.13 -2.21 -5.76
CA PHE A 81 2.37 -2.10 -4.52
C PHE A 81 3.06 -2.82 -3.36
N GLU A 82 2.91 -2.27 -2.16
CA GLU A 82 3.45 -2.83 -0.93
C GLU A 82 2.41 -2.78 0.18
N PHE A 83 2.46 -3.73 1.11
CA PHE A 83 1.54 -3.75 2.24
C PHE A 83 2.18 -3.19 3.50
N GLY A 84 1.44 -2.30 4.15
CA GLY A 84 1.59 -2.03 5.58
C GLY A 84 0.67 -2.92 6.43
N ASN A 85 0.56 -2.59 7.71
CA ASN A 85 -0.32 -3.31 8.64
C ASN A 85 -1.82 -3.10 8.32
N ASN A 86 -2.19 -1.91 7.86
CA ASN A 86 -3.57 -1.51 7.57
C ASN A 86 -3.71 -0.77 6.24
N THR A 87 -2.60 -0.58 5.52
CA THR A 87 -2.56 0.15 4.26
C THR A 87 -1.99 -0.68 3.13
N ILE A 88 -2.41 -0.36 1.90
CA ILE A 88 -1.70 -0.72 0.67
C ILE A 88 -1.09 0.56 0.13
N GLU A 89 0.22 0.56 -0.07
CA GLU A 89 0.93 1.64 -0.74
C GLU A 89 1.03 1.32 -2.23
N PHE A 90 0.53 2.22 -3.08
CA PHE A 90 0.64 2.10 -4.54
C PHE A 90 1.64 3.13 -5.07
N SER A 91 2.57 2.69 -5.90
CA SER A 91 3.53 3.54 -6.59
C SER A 91 3.32 3.45 -8.10
N ASP A 92 2.65 4.45 -8.68
CA ASP A 92 2.45 4.51 -10.13
C ASP A 92 3.76 4.79 -10.87
N GLU A 93 3.98 4.07 -11.97
CA GLU A 93 5.20 4.13 -12.77
C GLU A 93 5.00 4.88 -14.11
N ASN A 94 3.83 5.46 -14.35
CA ASN A 94 3.46 6.04 -15.63
C ASN A 94 3.79 7.54 -15.69
N ILE A 95 4.02 8.03 -16.91
CA ILE A 95 4.18 9.47 -17.17
C ILE A 95 2.82 10.04 -17.55
N TRP A 96 2.29 10.91 -16.69
CA TRP A 96 0.98 11.55 -16.88
C TRP A 96 1.10 13.00 -17.33
N THR A 97 0.19 13.41 -18.20
CA THR A 97 -0.05 14.81 -18.56
C THR A 97 -0.97 15.48 -17.53
N ALA A 98 -0.85 16.80 -17.36
CA ALA A 98 -1.62 17.56 -16.37
C ALA A 98 -3.02 18.00 -16.86
N ASP A 99 -3.65 17.21 -17.74
CA ASP A 99 -4.93 17.51 -18.39
C ASP A 99 -6.16 16.90 -17.67
N PHE A 100 -5.96 16.24 -16.53
CA PHE A 100 -7.02 15.63 -15.73
C PHE A 100 -6.68 15.64 -14.23
N ASP A 101 -7.64 15.26 -13.39
CA ASP A 101 -7.46 15.10 -11.94
C ASP A 101 -6.52 13.93 -11.63
N TRP A 102 -5.29 14.24 -11.21
CA TRP A 102 -4.28 13.23 -10.86
C TRP A 102 -4.65 12.38 -9.65
N ASN A 103 -5.63 12.78 -8.83
CA ASN A 103 -6.10 11.94 -7.74
C ASN A 103 -6.77 10.65 -8.23
N LEU A 104 -7.21 10.62 -9.51
CA LEU A 104 -7.78 9.45 -10.19
C LEU A 104 -6.74 8.39 -10.55
N ILE A 105 -5.45 8.70 -10.43
CA ILE A 105 -4.36 7.74 -10.55
C ILE A 105 -4.33 6.90 -9.27
N LEU A 106 -4.24 5.57 -9.43
CA LEU A 106 -4.03 4.66 -8.31
C LEU A 106 -2.60 4.81 -7.80
N ASN A 107 -2.40 5.70 -6.83
CA ASN A 107 -1.10 6.04 -6.27
C ASN A 107 -1.28 6.56 -4.83
N GLY A 108 -0.31 6.26 -3.97
CA GLY A 108 -0.27 6.62 -2.55
C GLY A 108 -0.81 5.53 -1.63
N SER A 109 -1.00 5.90 -0.37
CA SER A 109 -1.49 5.02 0.69
C SER A 109 -3.00 4.93 0.71
N TYR A 110 -3.52 3.70 0.79
CA TYR A 110 -4.94 3.41 0.93
C TYR A 110 -5.17 2.53 2.14
N GLU A 111 -6.12 2.89 3.00
CA GLU A 111 -6.61 1.98 4.02
C GLU A 111 -7.33 0.82 3.33
N TYR A 112 -7.12 -0.41 3.79
CA TYR A 112 -7.71 -1.58 3.15
C TYR A 112 -8.31 -2.59 4.12
N SER A 113 -9.22 -3.40 3.59
CA SER A 113 -9.70 -4.61 4.20
C SER A 113 -9.83 -5.70 3.13
N LEU A 114 -9.48 -6.94 3.50
CA LEU A 114 -9.48 -8.08 2.59
C LEU A 114 -10.22 -9.25 3.21
N ASN A 115 -11.50 -9.38 2.88
CA ASN A 115 -12.42 -10.38 3.44
C ASN A 115 -12.72 -11.44 2.40
N GLU A 116 -12.24 -12.67 2.61
CA GLU A 116 -12.34 -13.76 1.62
C GLU A 116 -11.84 -13.29 0.24
N ASP A 117 -12.76 -13.08 -0.70
CA ASP A 117 -12.49 -12.66 -2.08
C ASP A 117 -12.76 -11.17 -2.32
N GLN A 118 -13.27 -10.43 -1.33
CA GLN A 118 -13.53 -9.00 -1.44
C GLN A 118 -12.34 -8.20 -0.93
N LEU A 119 -11.74 -7.42 -1.84
CA LEU A 119 -10.79 -6.37 -1.53
C LEU A 119 -11.54 -5.03 -1.53
N HIS A 120 -11.51 -4.34 -0.39
CA HIS A 120 -11.96 -2.96 -0.30
C HIS A 120 -10.80 -2.09 0.16
N PHE A 121 -10.48 -1.05 -0.61
CA PHE A 121 -9.52 -0.04 -0.19
C PHE A 121 -9.95 1.37 -0.58
N SER A 122 -9.60 2.36 0.25
CA SER A 122 -9.98 3.75 0.03
C SER A 122 -8.96 4.76 0.56
N ALA A 123 -8.99 5.96 -0.01
CA ALA A 123 -8.15 7.08 0.43
C ALA A 123 -8.91 8.41 0.30
N SER A 124 -8.81 9.25 1.32
CA SER A 124 -9.10 10.69 1.21
C SER A 124 -7.90 11.39 0.62
N LYS A 125 -8.06 12.09 -0.51
CA LYS A 125 -6.95 12.73 -1.21
C LYS A 125 -7.10 14.25 -1.25
N ASN A 126 -6.07 14.96 -0.77
CA ASN A 126 -5.89 16.40 -0.95
C ASN A 126 -7.09 17.29 -0.57
N ASP A 127 -7.92 16.85 0.38
CA ASP A 127 -9.21 17.48 0.73
C ASP A 127 -10.17 17.65 -0.47
N VAL A 128 -9.96 16.88 -1.56
CA VAL A 128 -10.75 16.90 -2.80
C VAL A 128 -11.91 15.91 -2.73
N GLY A 129 -11.67 14.71 -2.22
CA GLY A 129 -12.68 13.66 -2.17
C GLY A 129 -12.17 12.35 -1.58
N ILE A 130 -13.08 11.39 -1.47
CA ILE A 130 -12.82 10.01 -1.06
C ILE A 130 -12.84 9.14 -2.32
N TYR A 131 -11.76 8.37 -2.51
CA TYR A 131 -11.54 7.50 -3.66
C TYR A 131 -11.58 6.06 -3.17
N GLU A 132 -12.59 5.31 -3.58
CA GLU A 132 -12.92 3.99 -3.07
C GLU A 132 -12.89 2.94 -4.19
N TYR A 133 -12.37 1.76 -3.87
CA TYR A 133 -12.38 0.58 -4.72
C TYR A 133 -12.99 -0.58 -3.94
N ILE A 134 -14.07 -1.16 -4.46
CA ILE A 134 -14.69 -2.38 -3.92
C ILE A 134 -14.62 -3.44 -5.01
N LEU A 135 -13.72 -4.41 -4.85
CA LEU A 135 -13.36 -5.38 -5.86
C LEU A 135 -13.54 -6.82 -5.36
N ILE A 136 -13.95 -7.71 -6.26
CA ILE A 136 -14.12 -9.14 -6.00
C ILE A 136 -13.10 -9.92 -6.85
N LYS A 137 -12.42 -10.87 -6.22
CA LYS A 137 -11.50 -11.79 -6.89
C LYS A 137 -12.25 -12.68 -7.88
N GLU A 138 -11.70 -12.87 -9.07
CA GLU A 138 -12.24 -13.76 -10.11
C GLU A 138 -11.94 -15.25 -9.86
#